data_AF-A0AAW5ZVT1-F1
#
_entry.id   AF-A0AAW5ZVT1-F1
#
_cell.length_a   1.000
_cell.length_b   1.000
_cell.length_c   1.000
_cell.angle_alpha   90.00
_cell.angle_beta   90.00
_cell.angle_gamma   90.00
#
_symmetry.space_group_name_H-M   'P 1'
#
loop_
_entity.id
_entity.type
_entity.pdbx_description
1 polymer ?
#
loop_
_entity_poly.entity_id
_entity_poly.type
_entity_poly.pdbx_seq_one_letter_code
_entity_poly.pdbx_strand_id
1 'polypeptide(L)'
;MTKMKNVMKRWAAIAPVAALAALGLVYVFGTFSGLGTFLVALIAAGLAVNCLFNLLDAQLARRIKADAPVTWHVWMNDVKIGTVSDADYATIQCLALHDLGNAVAQLLNVGRIAMVVAKSLFLGVPVAATWSAIVWAAVNPDTLADVLRMAINADSAEMTQWVWAHAPLFVLTTVVTAASMVWMGERFGFRNHYSAAIVRMLRQHFNTPADGDIRMERVNLRQGLPAPHVGFAND
;
A
#
# COMPACT_ATOMS: atom_id res chain seq x y z
N MET A 1 -18.56 27.99 -7.35
CA MET A 1 -19.13 26.73 -6.77
C MET A 1 -18.41 25.46 -7.23
N THR A 2 -17.98 25.34 -8.50
CA THR A 2 -17.27 24.17 -9.04
C THR A 2 -15.90 23.91 -8.38
N LYS A 3 -15.09 24.95 -8.15
CA LYS A 3 -13.79 24.85 -7.47
C LYS A 3 -13.90 24.26 -6.05
N MET A 4 -14.93 24.65 -5.30
CA MET A 4 -15.19 24.18 -3.94
C MET A 4 -15.60 22.71 -3.89
N LYS A 5 -16.43 22.27 -4.85
CA LYS A 5 -16.82 20.86 -5.01
C LYS A 5 -15.60 19.97 -5.34
N ASN A 6 -14.69 20.45 -6.18
CA ASN A 6 -13.47 19.71 -6.53
C ASN A 6 -12.51 19.58 -5.35
N VAL A 7 -12.37 20.64 -4.54
CA VAL A 7 -11.59 20.61 -3.30
C VAL A 7 -12.21 19.63 -2.29
N MET A 8 -13.53 19.67 -2.08
CA MET A 8 -14.20 18.73 -1.17
C MET A 8 -14.06 17.28 -1.61
N LYS A 9 -14.26 16.99 -2.91
CA LYS A 9 -14.10 15.64 -3.46
C LYS A 9 -12.69 15.10 -3.25
N ARG A 10 -11.69 15.96 -3.39
CA ARG A 10 -10.28 15.63 -3.17
C ARG A 10 -9.97 15.35 -1.70
N TRP A 11 -10.46 16.18 -0.78
CA TRP A 11 -10.30 15.93 0.66
C TRP A 11 -11.05 14.69 1.13
N ALA A 12 -12.21 14.38 0.54
CA ALA A 12 -12.94 13.15 0.81
C ALA A 12 -12.16 11.89 0.40
N ALA A 13 -11.31 11.96 -0.63
CA ALA A 13 -10.41 10.87 -1.01
C ALA A 13 -9.19 10.75 -0.08
N ILE A 14 -8.65 11.88 0.37
CA ILE A 14 -7.42 11.95 1.18
C ILE A 14 -7.67 11.58 2.64
N ALA A 15 -8.76 12.06 3.24
CA ALA A 15 -9.01 11.96 4.68
C ALA A 15 -9.01 10.51 5.22
N PRO A 16 -9.62 9.51 4.54
CA PRO A 16 -9.58 8.13 5.02
C PRO A 16 -8.18 7.51 4.95
N VAL A 17 -7.42 7.81 3.89
CA VAL A 17 -6.03 7.33 3.72
C VAL A 17 -5.12 7.94 4.78
N ALA A 18 -5.27 9.24 5.01
CA ALA A 18 -4.56 9.97 6.06
C ALA A 18 -4.87 9.41 7.45
N ALA A 19 -6.13 9.08 7.74
CA ALA A 19 -6.53 8.48 9.01
C ALA A 19 -5.89 7.11 9.24
N LEU A 20 -5.86 6.24 8.22
CA LEU A 20 -5.18 4.95 8.33
C LEU A 20 -3.67 5.10 8.51
N ALA A 21 -3.02 6.00 7.75
CA ALA A 21 -1.59 6.25 7.89
C ALA A 21 -1.24 6.82 9.28
N ALA A 22 -2.08 7.69 9.82
CA ALA A 22 -1.93 8.24 11.17
C ALA A 22 -2.09 7.17 12.25
N LEU A 23 -3.09 6.29 12.12
CA LEU A 23 -3.25 5.13 13.00
C LEU A 23 -2.01 4.23 12.98
N GLY A 24 -1.45 3.97 11.79
CA GLY A 24 -0.22 3.21 11.65
C GLY A 24 0.98 3.88 12.32
N LEU A 25 1.15 5.20 12.14
CA LEU A 25 2.22 5.97 12.77
C LEU A 25 2.12 5.94 14.30
N VAL A 26 0.93 6.17 14.86
CA VAL A 26 0.71 6.13 16.31
C VAL A 26 1.00 4.73 16.87
N TYR A 27 0.60 3.68 16.15
CA TYR A 27 0.87 2.29 16.54
C TYR A 27 2.38 1.97 16.52
N VAL A 28 3.09 2.32 15.44
CA VAL A 28 4.52 1.99 15.27
C VAL A 28 5.43 2.75 16.24
N PHE A 29 5.16 4.03 16.46
CA PHE A 29 6.02 4.86 17.31
C PHE A 29 5.67 4.76 18.80
N GLY A 30 4.71 3.91 19.18
CA GLY A 30 4.36 3.67 20.58
C GLY A 30 3.89 4.92 21.32
N THR A 31 3.59 6.01 20.61
CA THR A 31 3.19 7.28 21.21
C THR A 31 1.70 7.22 21.56
N PHE A 32 1.35 6.45 22.58
CA PHE A 32 0.06 6.59 23.26
C PHE A 32 0.08 7.86 24.13
N SER A 33 0.16 9.02 23.48
CA SER A 33 0.08 10.34 24.13
C SER A 33 -1.21 11.04 23.73
N GLY A 34 -2.32 10.39 24.08
CA GLY A 34 -3.66 10.98 24.05
C GLY A 34 -4.16 11.42 22.67
N LEU A 35 -5.33 12.05 22.66
CA LEU A 35 -5.97 12.61 21.47
C LEU A 35 -5.02 13.56 20.69
N GLY A 36 -4.13 14.25 21.40
CA GLY A 36 -3.22 15.25 20.84
C GLY A 36 -2.25 14.67 19.81
N THR A 37 -1.55 13.58 20.12
CA THR A 37 -0.60 12.98 19.15
C THR A 37 -1.28 12.30 17.99
N PHE A 38 -2.45 11.70 18.22
CA PHE A 38 -3.28 11.19 17.13
C PHE A 38 -3.67 12.31 16.15
N LEU A 39 -4.11 13.47 16.65
CA LEU A 39 -4.46 14.61 15.81
C LEU A 39 -3.25 15.15 15.03
N VAL A 40 -2.08 15.24 15.67
CA VAL A 40 -0.84 15.65 14.99
C VAL A 40 -0.45 14.65 13.90
N ALA A 41 -0.51 13.34 14.18
CA ALA A 41 -0.24 12.30 13.20
C ALA A 41 -1.25 12.33 12.03
N LEU A 42 -2.52 12.60 12.31
CA LEU A 42 -3.58 12.75 11.31
C LEU A 42 -3.33 13.93 10.38
N ILE A 43 -2.95 15.09 10.94
CA ILE A 43 -2.60 16.27 10.15
C ILE A 43 -1.35 16.00 9.32
N ALA A 44 -0.31 15.42 9.91
CA ALA A 44 0.93 15.09 9.19
C ALA A 44 0.70 14.11 8.04
N ALA A 45 -0.05 13.02 8.29
CA ALA A 45 -0.42 12.05 7.27
C ALA A 45 -1.29 12.68 6.18
N GLY A 46 -2.25 13.54 6.55
CA GLY A 46 -3.08 14.28 5.61
C GLY A 46 -2.26 15.19 4.70
N LEU A 47 -1.30 15.92 5.27
CA LEU A 47 -0.38 16.76 4.51
C LEU A 47 0.54 15.93 3.60
N ALA A 48 1.07 14.81 4.08
CA ALA A 48 1.92 13.92 3.30
C ALA A 48 1.18 13.33 2.10
N VAL A 49 -0.02 12.78 2.31
CA VAL A 49 -0.87 12.25 1.24
C VAL A 49 -1.24 13.37 0.26
N ASN A 50 -1.64 14.54 0.75
CA ASN A 50 -1.97 15.68 -0.11
C ASN A 50 -0.75 16.16 -0.93
N CYS A 51 0.44 16.17 -0.34
CA CYS A 51 1.69 16.48 -1.02
C CYS A 51 1.97 15.46 -2.13
N LEU A 52 1.84 14.16 -1.82
CA LEU A 52 2.00 13.08 -2.80
C LEU A 52 1.04 13.24 -3.99
N PHE A 53 -0.25 13.47 -3.72
CA PHE A 53 -1.23 13.74 -4.78
C PHE A 53 -0.86 14.97 -5.63
N ASN A 54 -0.40 16.06 -5.01
CA ASN A 54 0.06 17.25 -5.74
C ASN A 54 1.30 16.97 -6.59
N LEU A 55 2.26 16.19 -6.09
CA LEU A 55 3.47 15.83 -6.83
C LEU A 55 3.14 14.99 -8.05
N LEU A 56 2.27 13.99 -7.89
CA LEU A 56 1.79 13.15 -8.98
C LEU A 56 1.01 13.96 -10.02
N ASP A 57 0.06 14.78 -9.57
CA ASP A 57 -0.73 15.64 -10.46
C ASP A 57 0.15 16.65 -11.22
N ALA A 58 1.11 17.29 -10.54
CA ALA A 58 2.06 18.20 -11.19
C ALA A 58 3.01 17.49 -12.17
N GLN A 59 3.41 16.25 -11.89
CA GLN A 59 4.20 15.44 -12.81
C GLN A 59 3.39 15.08 -14.06
N LEU A 60 2.15 14.65 -13.91
CA LEU A 60 1.26 14.31 -15.02
C LEU A 60 0.93 15.56 -15.84
N ALA A 61 0.60 16.68 -15.21
CA ALA A 61 0.34 17.95 -15.88
C ALA A 61 1.56 18.45 -16.68
N ARG A 62 2.78 18.23 -16.18
CA ARG A 62 4.01 18.53 -16.94
C ARG A 62 4.14 17.64 -18.18
N ARG A 63 3.90 16.33 -18.05
CA ARG A 63 3.97 15.38 -19.19
C ARG A 63 2.93 15.70 -20.27
N ILE A 64 1.71 16.05 -19.86
CA ILE A 64 0.64 16.46 -20.79
C ILE A 64 1.04 17.71 -21.58
N LYS A 65 1.74 18.68 -20.96
CA LYS A 65 2.15 19.93 -21.60
C LYS A 65 3.47 19.85 -22.38
N ALA A 66 4.35 18.90 -22.06
CA ALA A 66 5.71 18.89 -22.56
C ALA A 66 5.82 18.57 -24.06
N ASP A 67 4.74 18.06 -24.68
CA ASP A 67 4.70 17.60 -26.08
C ASP A 67 5.97 16.86 -26.50
N ALA A 68 6.42 15.99 -25.59
CA ALA A 68 7.69 15.29 -25.76
C ALA A 68 7.54 14.27 -26.90
N PRO A 69 8.57 14.09 -27.76
CA PRO A 69 8.55 13.11 -28.85
C PRO A 69 8.77 11.69 -28.30
N VAL A 70 7.95 11.29 -27.34
CA VAL A 70 7.96 10.04 -26.61
C VAL A 70 6.64 9.36 -26.89
N THR A 71 6.72 8.10 -27.34
CA THR A 71 5.56 7.26 -27.59
C THR A 71 5.69 5.97 -26.80
N TRP A 72 4.56 5.39 -26.45
CA TRP A 72 4.48 4.13 -25.74
C TRP A 72 3.88 3.09 -26.69
N HIS A 73 4.63 2.02 -26.96
CA HIS A 73 4.06 0.83 -27.59
C HIS A 73 3.27 0.07 -26.53
N VAL A 74 2.02 -0.21 -26.85
CA VAL A 74 1.10 -0.90 -25.96
C VAL A 74 0.92 -2.31 -26.47
N TRP A 75 1.22 -3.26 -25.60
CA TRP A 75 1.14 -4.70 -25.86
C TRP A 75 0.13 -5.30 -24.89
N MET A 76 -0.72 -6.20 -25.39
CA MET A 76 -1.64 -6.99 -24.56
C MET A 76 -1.48 -8.46 -24.92
N ASN A 77 -1.20 -9.30 -23.90
CA ASN A 77 -0.92 -10.73 -24.08
C ASN A 77 0.11 -10.97 -25.21
N ASP A 78 1.22 -10.20 -25.17
CA ASP A 78 2.32 -10.20 -26.14
C ASP A 78 1.93 -9.81 -27.59
N VAL A 79 0.72 -9.30 -27.82
CA VAL A 79 0.29 -8.73 -29.11
C VAL A 79 0.32 -7.21 -29.03
N LYS A 80 1.02 -6.54 -29.95
CA LYS A 80 1.02 -5.09 -30.04
C LYS A 80 -0.35 -4.59 -30.48
N ILE A 81 -1.04 -3.86 -29.60
CA ILE A 81 -2.38 -3.32 -29.86
C ILE A 81 -2.35 -1.89 -30.40
N GLY A 82 -1.26 -1.15 -30.17
CA GLY A 82 -1.10 0.19 -30.72
C GLY A 82 0.02 1.02 -30.11
N THR A 83 -0.05 2.31 -30.37
CA THR A 83 0.85 3.34 -29.83
C THR A 83 0.04 4.46 -29.20
N VAL A 84 0.49 4.97 -28.06
CA VAL A 84 -0.07 6.17 -27.41
C VAL A 84 1.03 7.19 -27.18
N SER A 85 0.73 8.49 -27.36
CA SER A 85 1.68 9.54 -27.03
C SER A 85 1.91 9.62 -25.52
N ASP A 86 3.03 10.16 -25.07
CA ASP A 86 3.26 10.36 -23.63
C ASP A 86 2.21 11.28 -22.98
N ALA A 87 1.74 12.30 -23.71
CA ALA A 87 0.71 13.23 -23.26
C ALA A 87 -0.65 12.53 -23.10
N ASP A 88 -1.05 11.70 -24.06
CA ASP A 88 -2.29 10.93 -23.98
C ASP A 88 -2.24 9.90 -22.86
N TYR A 89 -1.10 9.22 -22.70
CA TYR A 89 -0.93 8.26 -21.62
C TYR A 89 -0.97 8.95 -20.24
N ALA A 90 -0.29 10.09 -20.09
CA ALA A 90 -0.36 10.89 -18.87
C ALA A 90 -1.77 11.41 -18.58
N THR A 91 -2.56 11.69 -19.63
CA THR A 91 -3.99 12.05 -19.49
C THR A 91 -4.80 10.87 -18.95
N ILE A 92 -4.59 9.65 -19.45
CA ILE A 92 -5.23 8.44 -18.92
C ILE A 92 -4.88 8.23 -17.44
N GLN A 93 -3.59 8.37 -17.08
CA GLN A 93 -3.14 8.27 -15.70
C GLN A 93 -3.78 9.33 -14.80
N CYS A 94 -3.92 10.57 -15.29
CA CYS A 94 -4.56 11.67 -14.57
C CYS A 94 -6.06 11.42 -14.32
N LEU A 95 -6.77 10.88 -15.32
CA LEU A 95 -8.17 10.50 -15.17
C LEU A 95 -8.35 9.38 -14.14
N ALA A 96 -7.47 8.37 -14.16
CA ALA A 96 -7.49 7.30 -13.17
C ALA A 96 -7.18 7.80 -11.74
N LEU A 97 -6.23 8.74 -11.60
CA LEU A 97 -5.85 9.34 -10.31
C LEU A 97 -7.00 10.15 -9.69
N HIS A 98 -7.76 10.87 -10.51
CA HIS A 98 -8.87 11.72 -10.07
C HIS A 98 -10.22 11.01 -9.93
N ASP A 99 -10.29 9.71 -10.23
CA ASP A 99 -11.47 8.90 -9.99
C ASP A 99 -11.58 8.51 -8.50
N LEU A 100 -12.60 9.06 -7.83
CA LEU A 100 -12.89 8.77 -6.42
C LEU A 100 -13.22 7.29 -6.19
N GLY A 101 -13.80 6.61 -7.19
CA GLY A 101 -14.08 5.18 -7.10
C GLY A 101 -12.80 4.36 -6.92
N ASN A 102 -11.71 4.74 -7.61
CA ASN A 102 -10.42 4.08 -7.46
C ASN A 102 -9.81 4.33 -6.07
N ALA A 103 -9.93 5.55 -5.54
CA ALA A 103 -9.45 5.88 -4.20
C ALA A 103 -10.17 5.05 -3.11
N VAL A 104 -11.50 4.97 -3.18
CA VAL A 104 -12.31 4.17 -2.24
C VAL A 104 -11.99 2.69 -2.39
N ALA A 105 -11.89 2.17 -3.61
CA ALA A 105 -11.57 0.77 -3.85
C ALA A 105 -10.15 0.42 -3.32
N GLN A 106 -9.17 1.30 -3.53
CA GLN A 106 -7.82 1.13 -3.01
C GLN A 106 -7.81 1.11 -1.47
N LEU A 107 -8.57 2.00 -0.84
CA LEU A 107 -8.74 2.04 0.62
C LEU A 107 -9.33 0.74 1.15
N LEU A 108 -10.43 0.26 0.55
CA LEU A 108 -11.07 -1.00 0.93
C LEU A 108 -10.15 -2.20 0.69
N ASN A 109 -9.36 -2.20 -0.38
CA ASN A 109 -8.37 -3.23 -0.65
C ASN A 109 -7.27 -3.26 0.43
N VAL A 110 -6.75 -2.10 0.83
CA VAL A 110 -5.79 -2.00 1.95
C VAL A 110 -6.44 -2.48 3.26
N GLY A 111 -7.68 -2.08 3.54
CA GLY A 111 -8.43 -2.57 4.70
C GLY A 111 -8.63 -4.09 4.70
N ARG A 112 -8.93 -4.67 3.52
CA ARG A 112 -9.05 -6.12 3.34
C ARG A 112 -7.74 -6.83 3.65
N ILE A 113 -6.61 -6.31 3.15
CA ILE A 113 -5.29 -6.87 3.43
C ILE A 113 -4.98 -6.79 4.91
N ALA A 114 -5.25 -5.66 5.55
CA ALA A 114 -5.06 -5.51 6.99
C ALA A 114 -5.87 -6.55 7.78
N MET A 115 -7.12 -6.83 7.39
CA MET A 115 -7.93 -7.89 8.01
C MET A 115 -7.36 -9.29 7.75
N VAL A 116 -6.87 -9.57 6.53
CA VAL A 116 -6.23 -10.86 6.22
C VAL A 116 -4.97 -11.05 7.06
N VAL A 117 -4.11 -10.03 7.12
CA VAL A 117 -2.90 -10.04 7.96
C VAL A 117 -3.27 -10.20 9.44
N ALA A 118 -4.26 -9.48 9.95
CA ALA A 118 -4.73 -9.60 11.33
C ALA A 118 -5.24 -11.02 11.62
N LYS A 119 -5.99 -11.64 10.70
CA LYS A 119 -6.44 -13.03 10.81
C LYS A 119 -5.24 -14.00 10.82
N SER A 120 -4.29 -13.81 9.91
CA SER A 120 -3.08 -14.64 9.84
C SER A 120 -2.24 -14.51 11.11
N LEU A 121 -2.13 -13.32 11.69
CA LEU A 121 -1.44 -13.10 12.96
C LEU A 121 -2.21 -13.66 14.16
N PHE A 122 -3.54 -13.55 14.17
CA PHE A 122 -4.38 -14.12 15.23
C PHE A 122 -4.22 -15.64 15.33
N LEU A 123 -3.94 -16.33 14.22
CA LEU A 123 -3.63 -17.75 14.21
C LEU A 123 -2.13 -18.03 14.38
N GLY A 124 -1.28 -17.25 13.72
CA GLY A 124 0.16 -17.44 13.71
C GLY A 124 0.82 -17.16 15.05
N VAL A 125 0.38 -16.14 15.78
CA VAL A 125 0.96 -15.76 17.08
C VAL A 125 0.72 -16.83 18.14
N PRO A 126 -0.50 -17.34 18.38
CA PRO A 126 -0.69 -18.42 19.35
C PRO A 126 0.09 -19.69 18.99
N VAL A 127 0.14 -20.05 17.70
CA VAL A 127 0.91 -21.21 17.23
C VAL A 127 2.40 -21.01 17.50
N ALA A 128 2.97 -19.88 17.08
CA ALA A 128 4.38 -19.54 17.33
C ALA A 128 4.70 -19.47 18.82
N ALA A 129 3.83 -18.88 19.63
CA ALA A 129 3.99 -18.82 21.09
C ALA A 129 3.97 -20.22 21.72
N THR A 130 3.06 -21.09 21.28
CA THR A 130 2.95 -22.48 21.76
C THR A 130 4.22 -23.28 21.45
N TRP A 131 4.68 -23.24 20.21
CA TRP A 131 5.91 -23.92 19.82
C TRP A 131 7.15 -23.34 20.50
N SER A 132 7.20 -22.01 20.68
CA SER A 132 8.27 -21.35 21.43
C SER A 132 8.28 -21.82 22.88
N ALA A 133 7.13 -21.91 23.53
CA ALA A 133 7.02 -22.40 24.91
C ALA A 133 7.50 -23.85 25.04
N ILE A 134 7.19 -24.72 24.08
CA ILE A 134 7.67 -26.12 24.06
C ILE A 134 9.21 -26.16 23.96
N VAL A 135 9.80 -25.38 23.05
CA VAL A 135 11.27 -25.31 22.92
C VAL A 135 11.92 -24.77 24.20
N TRP A 136 11.34 -23.72 24.79
CA TRP A 136 11.84 -23.15 26.04
C TRP A 136 11.72 -24.12 27.22
N ALA A 137 10.63 -24.88 27.31
CA ALA A 137 10.47 -25.91 28.34
C ALA A 137 11.57 -27.00 28.24
N ALA A 138 12.02 -27.33 27.03
CA ALA A 138 13.06 -28.32 26.81
C ALA A 138 14.49 -27.79 27.10
N VAL A 139 14.73 -26.50 26.86
CA VAL A 139 16.08 -25.90 26.98
C VAL A 139 16.31 -25.27 28.35
N ASN A 140 15.31 -24.57 28.91
CA ASN A 140 15.41 -23.84 30.18
C ASN A 140 14.03 -23.78 30.88
N PRO A 141 13.61 -24.88 31.54
CA PRO A 141 12.27 -24.99 32.12
C PRO A 141 12.01 -23.98 33.25
N ASP A 142 13.03 -23.61 34.02
CA ASP A 142 12.91 -22.67 35.13
C ASP A 142 12.49 -21.28 34.64
N THR A 143 13.08 -20.82 33.53
CA THR A 143 12.74 -19.50 32.98
C THR A 143 11.29 -19.44 32.47
N LEU A 144 10.79 -20.53 31.88
CA LEU A 144 9.39 -20.60 31.46
C LEU A 144 8.44 -20.58 32.67
N ALA A 145 8.80 -21.29 33.75
CA ALA A 145 8.02 -21.31 34.98
C ALA A 145 7.94 -19.91 35.63
N ASP A 146 9.04 -19.16 35.62
CA ASP A 146 9.08 -17.79 36.16
C ASP A 146 8.24 -16.82 35.32
N VAL A 147 8.31 -16.91 34.00
CA VAL A 147 7.47 -16.10 33.09
C VAL A 147 5.98 -16.41 33.30
N LEU A 148 5.59 -17.67 33.44
CA LEU A 148 4.20 -18.06 33.69
C LEU A 148 3.73 -17.58 35.06
N ARG A 149 4.56 -17.71 36.11
CA ARG A 149 4.24 -17.18 37.44
C ARG A 149 4.09 -15.67 37.44
N MET A 150 4.94 -14.96 36.73
CA MET A 150 4.82 -13.51 36.55
C MET A 150 3.53 -13.16 35.81
N ALA A 151 3.20 -13.87 34.73
CA ALA A 151 1.99 -13.61 33.96
C ALA A 151 0.69 -13.86 34.76
N ILE A 152 0.66 -14.89 35.60
CA ILE A 152 -0.51 -15.23 36.44
C ILE A 152 -0.70 -14.24 37.58
N ASN A 153 0.39 -13.72 38.15
CA ASN A 153 0.34 -12.87 39.34
C ASN A 153 0.40 -11.36 39.03
N ALA A 154 0.66 -10.98 37.78
CA ALA A 154 0.78 -9.58 37.39
C ALA A 154 -0.56 -8.83 37.49
N ASP A 155 -0.50 -7.62 38.04
CA ASP A 155 -1.58 -6.64 37.91
C ASP A 155 -1.70 -6.16 36.45
N SER A 156 -2.88 -5.69 36.06
CA SER A 156 -3.18 -4.97 34.82
C SER A 156 -2.14 -3.90 34.45
N ALA A 157 -1.62 -3.14 35.42
CA ALA A 157 -0.58 -2.13 35.18
C ALA A 157 0.77 -2.77 34.80
N GLU A 158 1.18 -3.81 35.52
CA GLU A 158 2.42 -4.55 35.28
C GLU A 158 2.37 -5.31 33.94
N MET A 159 1.22 -5.92 33.64
CA MET A 159 0.97 -6.58 32.36
C MET A 159 1.05 -5.59 31.20
N THR A 160 0.44 -4.41 31.35
CA THR A 160 0.51 -3.35 30.34
C THR A 160 1.94 -2.88 30.12
N GLN A 161 2.69 -2.64 31.19
CA GLN A 161 4.10 -2.25 31.11
C GLN A 161 4.96 -3.32 30.45
N TRP A 162 4.73 -4.60 30.77
CA TRP A 162 5.43 -5.72 30.17
C TRP A 162 5.15 -5.83 28.66
N VAL A 163 3.89 -5.69 28.24
CA VAL A 163 3.51 -5.67 26.82
C VAL A 163 4.23 -4.55 26.09
N TRP A 164 4.28 -3.34 26.65
CA TRP A 164 4.98 -2.22 26.04
C TRP A 164 6.50 -2.41 25.98
N ALA A 165 7.10 -2.96 27.04
CA ALA A 165 8.53 -3.28 27.05
C ALA A 165 8.91 -4.30 25.96
N HIS A 166 7.98 -5.17 25.58
CA HIS A 166 8.18 -6.20 24.56
C HIS A 166 7.50 -5.88 23.22
N ALA A 167 6.88 -4.71 23.07
CA ALA A 167 6.25 -4.28 21.83
C ALA A 167 7.20 -4.34 20.61
N PRO A 168 8.49 -3.93 20.72
CA PRO A 168 9.43 -4.08 19.60
C PRO A 168 9.65 -5.53 19.17
N LEU A 169 9.66 -6.47 20.13
CA LEU A 169 9.79 -7.90 19.87
C LEU A 169 8.54 -8.45 19.17
N PHE A 170 7.34 -8.03 19.60
CA PHE A 170 6.08 -8.40 18.94
C PHE A 170 5.98 -7.84 17.51
N VAL A 171 6.46 -6.62 17.28
CA VAL A 171 6.55 -6.04 15.94
C VAL A 171 7.53 -6.83 15.09
N LEU A 172 8.71 -7.16 15.62
CA LEU A 172 9.71 -7.95 14.91
C LEU A 172 9.17 -9.34 14.53
N THR A 173 8.56 -10.07 15.47
CA THR A 173 7.98 -11.39 15.19
C THR A 173 6.83 -11.32 14.20
N THR A 174 6.01 -10.27 14.26
CA THR A 174 4.96 -9.99 13.26
C THR A 174 5.55 -9.77 11.86
N VAL A 175 6.59 -8.95 11.74
CA VAL A 175 7.28 -8.67 10.46
C VAL A 175 7.93 -9.94 9.92
N VAL A 176 8.63 -10.69 10.76
CA VAL A 176 9.28 -11.97 10.37
C VAL A 176 8.24 -12.99 9.92
N THR A 177 7.12 -13.12 10.64
CA THR A 177 6.03 -14.04 10.28
C THR A 177 5.36 -13.63 8.97
N ALA A 178 5.11 -12.34 8.77
CA ALA A 178 4.57 -11.83 7.52
C ALA A 178 5.55 -12.06 6.35
N ALA A 179 6.85 -11.83 6.57
CA ALA A 179 7.89 -12.07 5.56
C ALA A 179 8.01 -13.55 5.21
N SER A 180 7.93 -14.46 6.17
CA SER A 180 7.96 -15.89 5.92
C SER A 180 6.68 -16.40 5.22
N MET A 181 5.50 -15.85 5.54
CA MET A 181 4.28 -16.10 4.78
C MET A 181 4.42 -15.68 3.30
N VAL A 182 4.98 -14.49 3.04
CA VAL A 182 5.28 -14.03 1.67
C VAL A 182 6.27 -14.97 0.98
N TRP A 183 7.33 -15.37 1.68
CA TRP A 183 8.34 -16.29 1.14
C TRP A 183 7.75 -17.67 0.81
N MET A 184 6.78 -18.15 1.59
CA MET A 184 6.02 -19.37 1.34
C MET A 184 4.96 -19.22 0.24
N GLY A 185 4.86 -18.04 -0.38
CA GLY A 185 3.97 -17.78 -1.51
C GLY A 185 2.56 -17.35 -1.10
N GLU A 186 2.30 -17.03 0.17
CA GLU A 186 1.04 -16.40 0.54
C GLU A 186 0.91 -15.04 -0.17
N ARG A 187 -0.19 -14.90 -0.92
CA ARG A 187 -0.57 -13.63 -1.51
C ARG A 187 -1.69 -13.05 -0.68
N PHE A 188 -1.44 -11.95 0.01
CA PHE A 188 -2.47 -11.22 0.77
C PHE A 188 -3.55 -10.56 -0.11
N GLY A 189 -3.51 -10.78 -1.42
CA GLY A 189 -4.55 -10.36 -2.36
C GLY A 189 -4.53 -8.88 -2.71
N PHE A 190 -3.38 -8.19 -2.56
CA PHE A 190 -3.28 -6.79 -2.94
C PHE A 190 -3.56 -6.60 -4.43
N ARG A 191 -4.54 -5.76 -4.73
CA ARG A 191 -4.83 -5.28 -6.08
C ARG A 191 -4.66 -3.76 -6.17
N ASN A 192 -3.87 -3.29 -7.12
CA ASN A 192 -3.77 -1.87 -7.43
C ASN A 192 -4.97 -1.45 -8.30
N HIS A 193 -5.91 -0.72 -7.71
CA HIS A 193 -7.12 -0.27 -8.40
C HIS A 193 -6.86 0.87 -9.40
N TYR A 194 -5.80 1.66 -9.21
CA TYR A 194 -5.39 2.69 -10.16
C TYR A 194 -4.81 2.08 -11.43
N SER A 195 -3.92 1.09 -11.30
CA SER A 195 -3.39 0.35 -12.46
C SER A 195 -4.49 -0.39 -13.21
N ALA A 196 -5.42 -1.05 -12.48
CA ALA A 196 -6.56 -1.70 -13.10
C ALA A 196 -7.45 -0.72 -13.89
N ALA A 197 -7.64 0.51 -13.39
CA ALA A 197 -8.37 1.55 -14.10
C ALA A 197 -7.62 2.03 -15.34
N ILE A 198 -6.30 2.25 -15.26
CA ILE A 198 -5.46 2.60 -16.41
C ILE A 198 -5.56 1.52 -17.50
N VAL A 199 -5.42 0.25 -17.13
CA VAL A 199 -5.54 -0.90 -18.05
C VAL A 199 -6.90 -0.90 -18.74
N ARG A 200 -7.99 -0.71 -17.97
CA ARG A 200 -9.35 -0.61 -18.53
C ARG A 200 -9.47 0.54 -19.53
N MET A 201 -8.94 1.71 -19.20
CA MET A 201 -9.00 2.89 -20.07
C MET A 201 -8.17 2.72 -21.34
N LEU A 202 -7.02 2.04 -21.28
CA LEU A 202 -6.22 1.70 -22.45
C LEU A 202 -6.95 0.71 -23.36
N ARG A 203 -7.59 -0.32 -22.80
CA ARG A 203 -8.43 -1.26 -23.58
C ARG A 203 -9.55 -0.54 -24.31
N GLN A 204 -10.21 0.40 -23.62
CA GLN A 204 -11.25 1.25 -24.23
C GLN A 204 -10.66 2.15 -25.33
N HIS A 205 -9.48 2.74 -25.10
CA HIS A 205 -8.80 3.58 -26.08
C HIS A 205 -8.45 2.83 -27.37
N PHE A 206 -7.97 1.58 -27.28
CA PHE A 206 -7.63 0.74 -28.44
C PHE A 206 -8.77 -0.19 -28.89
N ASN A 207 -9.99 -0.02 -28.36
CA ASN A 207 -11.15 -0.87 -28.63
C ASN A 207 -10.85 -2.38 -28.54
N THR A 208 -10.02 -2.80 -27.59
CA THR A 208 -9.58 -4.19 -27.50
C THR A 208 -10.43 -4.97 -26.49
N PRO A 209 -11.21 -5.99 -26.92
CA PRO A 209 -12.10 -6.74 -26.04
C PRO A 209 -11.36 -7.73 -25.15
N ALA A 210 -10.16 -8.17 -25.55
CA ALA A 210 -9.35 -9.13 -24.80
C ALA A 210 -8.99 -8.58 -23.41
N ASP A 211 -8.95 -9.48 -22.42
CA ASP A 211 -8.52 -9.21 -21.05
C ASP A 211 -7.13 -9.79 -20.82
N GLY A 212 -6.37 -9.22 -19.88
CA GLY A 212 -5.01 -9.66 -19.58
C GLY A 212 -4.05 -8.52 -19.25
N ASP A 213 -2.77 -8.87 -19.21
CA ASP A 213 -1.72 -7.94 -18.81
C ASP A 213 -1.36 -7.00 -19.95
N ILE A 214 -1.31 -5.70 -19.64
CA ILE A 214 -0.80 -4.67 -20.55
C ILE A 214 0.66 -4.38 -20.19
N ARG A 215 1.53 -4.58 -21.18
CA ARG A 215 2.93 -4.16 -21.13
C ARG A 215 3.10 -2.90 -21.96
N MET A 216 3.86 -1.94 -21.44
CA MET A 216 4.18 -0.73 -22.19
C MET A 216 5.68 -0.61 -22.40
N GLU A 217 6.04 -0.21 -23.61
CA GLU A 217 7.43 -0.03 -23.98
C GLU A 217 7.62 1.41 -24.43
N ARG A 218 8.48 2.13 -23.73
CA ARG A 218 8.76 3.53 -24.03
C ARG A 218 9.71 3.62 -25.22
N VAL A 219 9.30 4.36 -26.25
CA VAL A 219 10.10 4.64 -27.44
C VAL A 219 10.34 6.15 -27.54
N ASN A 220 11.62 6.54 -27.47
CA ASN A 220 12.04 7.92 -27.70
C ASN A 220 12.30 8.12 -29.20
N LEU A 221 11.53 8.97 -29.86
CA LEU A 221 11.65 9.21 -31.31
C LEU A 221 12.91 10.00 -31.70
N ARG A 222 13.70 10.50 -30.74
CA ARG A 222 14.93 11.29 -31.00
C ARG A 222 16.19 10.47 -31.26
N GLN A 223 16.18 9.17 -30.99
CA GLN A 223 17.31 8.28 -31.29
C GLN A 223 16.75 7.11 -32.09
N GLY A 224 17.22 6.93 -33.32
CA GLY A 224 16.85 5.82 -34.20
C GLY A 224 17.28 4.43 -33.71
N LEU A 225 17.43 4.25 -32.39
CA LEU A 225 17.68 2.99 -31.72
C LEU A 225 16.71 2.90 -30.54
N PRO A 226 15.83 1.88 -30.50
CA PRO A 226 15.04 1.62 -29.31
C PRO A 226 16.01 1.27 -28.19
N ALA A 227 16.13 2.16 -27.21
CA ALA A 227 16.61 1.77 -25.89
C ALA A 227 15.37 1.32 -25.12
N PRO A 228 15.11 0.00 -25.00
CA PRO A 228 13.90 -0.48 -24.36
C PRO A 228 13.98 -0.18 -22.86
N HIS A 229 13.33 0.90 -22.43
CA HIS A 229 12.82 0.98 -21.08
C HIS A 229 11.49 0.22 -21.06
N VAL A 230 11.58 -1.08 -20.82
CA VAL A 230 10.42 -1.93 -20.55
C VAL A 230 9.94 -1.58 -19.15
N GLY A 231 8.75 -1.01 -19.04
CA GLY A 231 8.06 -0.78 -17.78
C GLY A 231 6.66 -1.37 -17.90
N PHE A 232 6.19 -2.07 -16.89
CA PHE A 232 4.79 -2.47 -16.90
C PHE A 232 3.93 -1.21 -16.79
N ALA A 233 2.68 -1.26 -17.27
CA ALA A 233 1.71 -0.19 -16.99
C ALA A 233 1.46 0.03 -15.47
N ASN A 234 2.06 -0.84 -14.66
CA ASN A 234 1.95 -0.96 -13.21
C ASN A 234 3.18 -0.41 -12.47
N ASP A 235 4.24 0.01 -13.18
CA ASP A 235 5.49 0.54 -12.61
C ASP A 235 5.48 2.08 -12.49
#